data_AF-A0A158JUF4-F1
#
_entry.id   AF-A0A158JUF4-F1
#
_cell.length_a   1.000
_cell.length_b   1.000
_cell.length_c   1.000
_cell.angle_alpha   90.00
_cell.angle_beta   90.00
_cell.angle_gamma   90.00
#
_symmetry.space_group_name_H-M   'P 1'
#
loop_
_entity.id
_entity.type
_entity.pdbx_description
1 polymer ?
#
loop_
_entity_poly.entity_id
_entity_poly.type
_entity_poly.pdbx_seq_one_letter_code
_entity_poly.pdbx_strand_id
1 'polypeptide(L)'
;MPTYKQLTAQLEKLQAEVVAAREKEVADAIVEIKQKIAEYGLTAEELGFRNVRVKGAAAIKRPPLPPKYRNPKTGETWSGRGRAPAWLTGKNKERFLIE
;
A
#
# COMPACT_ATOMS: atom_id res chain seq x y z
N MET A 1 20.57 -25.29 -45.74
CA MET A 1 20.33 -23.96 -45.11
C MET A 1 19.00 -24.02 -44.38
N PRO A 2 18.92 -23.53 -43.14
CA PRO A 2 17.65 -23.47 -42.42
C PRO A 2 16.63 -22.65 -43.23
N THR A 3 15.41 -23.15 -43.32
CA THR A 3 14.35 -22.48 -44.07
C THR A 3 13.87 -21.24 -43.32
N TYR A 4 13.30 -20.27 -44.05
CA TYR A 4 12.80 -19.02 -43.47
C TYR A 4 11.83 -19.25 -42.29
N LYS A 5 10.98 -20.29 -42.37
CA LYS A 5 10.07 -20.71 -41.30
C LYS A 5 10.79 -21.26 -40.05
N GLN A 6 11.93 -21.92 -40.22
CA GLN A 6 12.72 -22.42 -39.10
C GLN A 6 13.50 -21.32 -38.39
N LEU A 7 13.98 -20.32 -39.14
CA LEU A 7 14.66 -19.15 -38.58
C LEU A 7 13.71 -18.27 -37.77
N THR A 8 12.48 -18.09 -38.24
CA THR A 8 11.43 -17.33 -37.52
C THR A 8 11.02 -18.02 -36.22
N ALA A 9 10.77 -19.34 -36.24
CA ALA A 9 10.46 -20.09 -35.03
C ALA A 9 11.60 -20.07 -33.99
N GLN A 10 12.86 -20.09 -34.43
CA GLN A 10 14.01 -19.93 -33.53
C GLN A 10 14.09 -18.53 -32.93
N LEU A 11 13.76 -17.49 -33.70
CA LEU A 11 13.72 -16.10 -33.24
C LEU A 11 12.68 -15.92 -32.13
N GLU A 12 11.46 -16.42 -32.35
CA GLU A 12 10.38 -16.33 -31.35
C GLU A 12 10.75 -17.05 -30.06
N LYS A 13 11.34 -18.24 -30.16
CA LYS A 13 11.79 -18.99 -29.00
C LYS A 13 12.88 -18.23 -28.23
N LEU A 14 13.88 -17.71 -28.93
CA LEU A 14 14.96 -16.95 -28.33
C LEU A 14 14.43 -15.67 -27.66
N GLN A 15 13.45 -15.02 -28.26
CA GLN A 15 12.84 -13.82 -27.72
C GLN A 15 12.02 -14.10 -26.45
N ALA A 16 11.31 -15.22 -26.39
CA ALA A 16 10.65 -15.69 -25.17
C ALA A 16 11.66 -15.98 -24.05
N GLU A 17 12.79 -16.61 -24.37
CA GLU A 17 13.87 -16.87 -23.41
C GLU A 17 14.49 -15.57 -22.89
N VAL A 18 14.69 -14.56 -23.75
CA VAL A 18 15.20 -13.23 -23.36
C VAL A 18 14.24 -12.51 -22.42
N VAL A 19 12.94 -12.55 -22.69
CA VAL A 19 11.94 -11.92 -21.81
C VAL A 19 11.93 -12.62 -20.44
N ALA A 20 11.92 -13.95 -20.42
CA ALA A 20 11.94 -14.73 -19.18
C ALA A 20 13.24 -14.51 -18.37
N ALA A 21 14.39 -14.36 -19.04
CA ALA A 21 15.64 -14.00 -18.39
C ALA A 21 15.58 -12.60 -17.78
N ARG A 22 15.07 -11.60 -18.53
CA ARG A 22 14.92 -10.22 -18.05
C ARG A 22 13.98 -10.14 -16.85
N GLU A 23 12.88 -10.87 -16.84
CA GLU A 23 11.95 -10.89 -15.70
C GLU A 23 12.63 -11.42 -14.43
N LYS A 24 13.46 -12.46 -14.55
CA LYS A 24 14.25 -12.99 -13.43
C LYS A 24 15.28 -11.97 -12.95
N GLU A 25 16.09 -11.42 -13.85
CA GLU A 25 17.12 -10.44 -13.49
C GLU A 25 16.52 -9.19 -12.84
N VAL A 26 15.36 -8.72 -13.33
CA VAL A 26 14.64 -7.61 -12.71
C VAL A 26 14.12 -7.99 -11.32
N ALA A 27 13.60 -9.20 -11.13
CA ALA A 27 13.14 -9.66 -9.83
C ALA A 27 14.29 -9.75 -8.82
N ASP A 28 15.42 -10.33 -9.21
CA ASP A 28 16.63 -10.40 -8.39
C ASP A 28 17.16 -9.00 -8.05
N ALA A 29 17.24 -8.09 -9.03
CA ALA A 29 17.63 -6.70 -8.81
C ALA A 29 16.69 -5.98 -7.83
N ILE A 30 15.38 -6.22 -7.90
CA ILE A 30 14.41 -5.65 -6.96
C ILE A 30 14.67 -6.15 -5.53
N VAL A 31 15.00 -7.43 -5.36
CA VAL A 31 15.32 -8.01 -4.04
C VAL A 31 16.60 -7.37 -3.48
N GLU A 32 17.65 -7.27 -4.30
CA GLU A 32 18.92 -6.66 -3.88
C GLU A 32 18.73 -5.18 -3.50
N ILE A 33 17.99 -4.42 -4.31
CA ILE A 33 17.70 -3.01 -4.03
C ILE A 33 16.89 -2.89 -2.73
N LYS A 34 15.89 -3.76 -2.50
CA LYS A 34 15.12 -3.76 -1.24
C LYS A 34 16.00 -4.06 -0.03
N GLN A 35 16.95 -4.99 -0.14
CA GLN A 35 17.89 -5.28 0.93
C GLN A 35 18.79 -4.08 1.23
N LYS A 36 19.37 -3.46 0.20
CA LYS A 36 20.18 -2.24 0.35
C LYS A 36 19.38 -1.08 0.95
N ILE A 37 18.12 -0.92 0.55
CA ILE A 37 17.20 0.07 1.15
C ILE A 37 17.02 -0.19 2.65
N ALA A 38 16.81 -1.46 3.04
CA ALA A 38 16.61 -1.82 4.44
C ALA A 38 17.89 -1.69 5.28
N GLU A 39 19.05 -2.06 4.73
CA GLU A 39 20.35 -2.01 5.42
C GLU A 39 20.79 -0.58 5.72
N TYR A 40 20.70 0.30 4.73
CA TYR A 40 21.13 1.70 4.86
C TYR A 40 19.98 2.64 5.28
N GLY A 41 18.77 2.12 5.47
CA GLY A 41 17.59 2.92 5.80
C GLY A 41 17.24 3.95 4.73
N LEU A 42 17.57 3.67 3.47
CA LEU A 42 17.43 4.64 2.37
C LEU A 42 15.96 4.98 2.14
N THR A 43 15.66 6.27 2.14
CA THR A 43 14.33 6.74 1.78
C THR A 43 14.22 6.95 0.27
N ALA A 44 13.01 6.86 -0.28
CA ALA A 44 12.74 7.17 -1.69
C ALA A 44 13.22 8.60 -2.06
N GLU A 45 13.20 9.52 -1.09
CA GLU A 45 13.66 10.90 -1.24
C GLU A 45 15.19 10.99 -1.44
N GLU A 46 15.97 10.18 -0.72
CA GLU A 46 17.43 10.10 -0.85
C GLU A 46 17.88 9.41 -2.14
N LEU A 47 17.09 8.45 -2.62
CA LEU A 47 17.29 7.81 -3.92
C LEU A 47 16.87 8.72 -5.10
N GLY A 48 16.48 9.96 -4.83
CA GLY A 48 16.06 10.92 -5.86
C GLY A 48 14.71 10.60 -6.48
N PHE A 49 13.98 9.58 -5.98
CA PHE A 49 12.58 9.38 -6.30
C PHE A 49 11.79 10.47 -5.61
N ARG A 50 11.67 11.63 -6.26
CA ARG A 50 10.65 12.59 -5.90
C ARG A 50 9.32 11.84 -5.98
N ASN A 51 8.74 11.58 -4.83
CA ASN A 51 7.30 11.39 -4.71
C ASN A 51 6.70 12.63 -5.37
N VAL A 52 6.35 12.52 -6.65
CA VAL A 52 5.32 13.38 -7.23
C VAL A 52 4.14 13.04 -6.35
N ARG A 53 3.94 13.85 -5.30
CA ARG A 53 2.71 13.83 -4.52
C ARG A 53 1.65 14.13 -5.55
N VAL A 54 1.08 13.08 -6.14
CA VAL A 54 -0.17 13.19 -6.86
C VAL A 54 -1.08 13.75 -5.80
N LYS A 55 -1.44 15.01 -5.98
CA LYS A 55 -2.31 15.79 -5.12
C LYS A 55 -3.67 15.10 -5.14
N GLY A 56 -3.82 14.00 -4.38
CA GLY A 56 -4.90 13.05 -4.58
C GLY A 56 -4.62 11.59 -4.19
N ALA A 57 -3.38 11.18 -3.87
CA ALA A 57 -3.16 9.90 -3.20
C ALA A 57 -3.67 10.02 -1.76
N ALA A 58 -4.98 9.83 -1.61
CA ALA A 58 -5.63 9.71 -0.32
C ALA A 58 -4.83 8.70 0.49
N ALA A 59 -4.24 9.16 1.59
CA ALA A 59 -3.74 8.29 2.65
C ALA A 59 -4.75 7.18 2.81
N ILE A 60 -4.32 5.92 2.63
CA ILE A 60 -5.15 4.72 2.73
C ILE A 60 -6.01 4.89 3.98
N LYS A 61 -7.27 5.29 3.79
CA LYS A 61 -8.18 5.58 4.88
C LYS A 61 -8.50 4.22 5.45
N ARG A 62 -7.80 3.86 6.54
CA ARG A 62 -8.14 2.71 7.37
C ARG A 62 -9.67 2.72 7.55
N PRO A 63 -10.35 1.58 7.39
CA PRO A 63 -11.80 1.55 7.48
C PRO A 63 -12.24 2.21 8.79
N PRO A 64 -13.33 3.01 8.77
CA PRO A 64 -13.82 3.68 9.96
C PRO A 64 -14.03 2.64 11.05
N LEU A 65 -13.38 2.83 12.21
CA LEU A 65 -13.53 1.91 13.33
C LEU A 65 -15.00 1.87 13.75
N PRO A 66 -15.49 0.71 14.22
CA PRO A 66 -16.83 0.61 14.77
C PRO A 66 -17.02 1.65 15.88
N PRO A 67 -18.20 2.28 15.97
CA PRO A 67 -18.50 3.22 17.02
C PRO A 67 -18.44 2.51 18.38
N LYS A 68 -17.66 3.05 19.32
CA LYS A 68 -17.49 2.49 20.67
C LYS A 68 -18.51 3.06 21.65
N TYR A 69 -18.97 4.28 21.41
CA TYR A 69 -19.94 4.96 22.27
C TYR A 69 -21.12 5.49 21.46
N ARG A 70 -22.34 5.44 21.99
CA ARG A 70 -23.57 6.01 21.41
C ARG A 70 -24.35 6.81 22.45
N ASN A 71 -24.82 7.97 22.05
CA ASN A 71 -25.72 8.79 22.83
C ASN A 71 -27.16 8.25 22.74
N PRO A 72 -27.80 7.81 23.85
CA PRO A 72 -29.16 7.30 23.83
C PRO A 72 -30.22 8.37 23.54
N LYS A 73 -29.90 9.66 23.71
CA LYS A 73 -30.85 10.76 23.50
C LYS A 73 -30.85 11.30 22.07
N THR A 74 -29.69 11.34 21.42
CA THR A 74 -29.52 11.96 20.08
C THR A 74 -29.12 10.95 19.01
N GLY A 75 -28.72 9.74 19.40
CA GLY A 75 -28.24 8.71 18.48
C GLY A 75 -26.82 8.92 17.98
N GLU A 76 -26.13 10.00 18.36
CA GLU A 76 -24.75 10.29 17.96
C GLU A 76 -23.77 9.20 18.42
N THR A 77 -22.84 8.81 17.55
CA THR A 77 -21.86 7.77 17.84
C THR A 77 -20.43 8.27 17.80
N TRP A 78 -19.55 7.74 18.65
CA TRP A 78 -18.14 8.09 18.71
C TRP A 78 -17.26 6.84 18.81
N SER A 79 -16.24 6.75 17.94
CA SER A 79 -15.33 5.59 17.85
C SER A 79 -14.21 5.58 18.89
N GLY A 80 -14.17 6.56 19.81
CA GLY A 80 -13.10 6.68 20.80
C GLY A 80 -11.80 7.29 20.26
N ARG A 81 -11.76 7.69 18.98
CA ARG A 81 -10.62 8.40 18.37
C ARG A 81 -10.96 9.87 18.11
N GLY A 82 -9.98 10.74 18.33
CA GLY A 82 -10.09 12.18 18.11
C GLY A 82 -10.70 12.93 19.30
N ARG A 83 -11.20 14.15 19.06
CA ARG A 83 -11.84 14.97 20.09
C ARG A 83 -13.14 14.30 20.55
N ALA A 84 -13.28 14.10 21.87
CA ALA A 84 -14.50 13.56 22.44
C ALA A 84 -15.67 14.54 22.25
N PRO A 85 -16.88 14.05 21.92
CA PRO A 85 -18.07 14.88 21.84
C PRO A 85 -18.46 15.48 23.20
N ALA A 86 -19.19 16.60 23.18
CA ALA A 86 -19.63 17.28 24.41
C ALA A 86 -20.54 16.39 25.29
N TRP A 87 -21.29 15.46 24.70
CA TRP A 87 -22.16 14.54 25.44
C TRP A 87 -21.40 13.45 26.21
N LEU A 88 -20.15 13.16 25.84
CA LEU A 88 -19.28 12.18 26.50
C LEU A 88 -18.24 12.85 27.42
N THR A 89 -17.95 14.13 27.18
CA THR A 89 -16.97 14.91 27.96
C THR A 89 -17.55 15.24 29.34
N GLY A 90 -16.87 14.81 30.41
CA GLY A 90 -17.28 15.08 31.80
C GLY A 90 -18.44 14.22 32.34
N LYS A 91 -18.91 13.22 31.58
CA LYS A 91 -19.94 12.25 32.02
C LYS A 91 -19.35 10.85 32.15
N ASN A 92 -20.05 9.95 32.83
CA ASN A 92 -19.62 8.55 32.91
C ASN A 92 -19.76 7.89 31.52
N LYS A 93 -18.60 7.52 30.96
CA LYS A 93 -18.43 7.01 29.59
C LYS A 93 -19.03 5.60 29.42
N GLU A 94 -19.10 4.84 30.51
CA GLU A 94 -19.62 3.47 30.54
C GLU A 94 -21.10 3.41 30.15
N ARG A 95 -21.88 4.44 30.50
CA ARG A 95 -23.32 4.54 30.16
C ARG A 95 -23.60 4.72 28.67
N PHE A 96 -22.59 5.09 27.91
CA PHE A 96 -22.70 5.33 26.48
C PHE A 96 -21.99 4.25 25.68
N LEU A 97 -21.36 3.25 26.31
CA LEU A 97 -20.63 2.20 25.60
C LEU A 97 -21.62 1.33 24.81
N ILE A 98 -21.29 1.05 23.55
CA ILE A 98 -21.99 0.06 22.73
C ILE A 98 -21.22 -1.25 22.91
N GLU A 99 -21.91 -2.31 23.34
CA GLU A 99 -21.38 -3.68 23.42
C GLU A 99 -21.41 -4.37 22.05
#